data_AF-A0A0U5K1W8-F1
#
_entry.id   AF-A0A0U5K1W8-F1
#
_cell.length_a   1.000
_cell.length_b   1.000
_cell.length_c   1.000
_cell.angle_alpha   90.00
_cell.angle_beta   90.00
_cell.angle_gamma   90.00
#
_symmetry.space_group_name_H-M   'P 1'
#
loop_
_entity.id
_entity.type
_entity.pdbx_description
1 polymer ?
#
loop_
_entity_poly.entity_id
_entity_poly.type
_entity_poly.pdbx_seq_one_letter_code
_entity_poly.pdbx_strand_id
1 'polypeptide(L)'
;METVKNIIIGFGKGGKTLAKFLAQHGEQVLVIEKSKQMYGGTCINIACLPSKRLIIEAAHGTSFEDAVDGKNVMTSQLRQKNYQMLASEDNITVLDGTAHFTGNHTIDVQTPDGQTLSYKGERIFINTGATPTIPDIPGLKDSRFLMNSTQAMDQPKLPRELVIIGGGYIGLEFANMFTSFGSHVTVLDHHQTLLPREDDDVAEMVIQNFKDNGVRFEVGGDIKAIGEQDNQAAITFARTDNRETTIFADKILVATGRKPATAALDLQNTDIKVAKNGAIVVDDLLHTSVPNVWAIGDVKGGPQFTYISLDDFRIIKEELFGNKERRVSDRLVVPTNVFIEPSLAQVGLTEKEAQKQGKKYLLFKMPAAAIPKARVLKDTRGLLKVLVDPQTNLIIGATLYVQEAQEIINMIVLAMRAKLPYQMLRDQIYTHPTISEAFNDLFKQPVDKKE
;
A
#
# COMPACT_ATOMS: atom_id res chain seq x y z
N MET A 1 -33.63 15.68 -11.33
CA MET A 1 -32.16 15.53 -11.52
C MET A 1 -31.52 16.84 -11.08
N GLU A 2 -30.80 16.81 -9.99
CA GLU A 2 -30.12 17.98 -9.40
C GLU A 2 -28.79 18.22 -10.11
N THR A 3 -28.41 19.48 -10.34
CA THR A 3 -27.09 19.81 -10.91
C THR A 3 -26.16 20.28 -9.81
N VAL A 4 -24.97 19.68 -9.74
CA VAL A 4 -23.95 19.98 -8.75
C VAL A 4 -22.62 20.28 -9.44
N LYS A 5 -21.87 21.24 -8.90
CA LYS A 5 -20.61 21.69 -9.52
C LYS A 5 -19.53 20.60 -9.48
N ASN A 6 -19.37 19.93 -8.34
CA ASN A 6 -18.36 18.90 -8.16
C ASN A 6 -18.98 17.62 -7.59
N ILE A 7 -18.76 16.49 -8.25
CA ILE A 7 -19.07 15.16 -7.70
C ILE A 7 -17.77 14.42 -7.42
N ILE A 8 -17.62 13.89 -6.22
CA ILE A 8 -16.50 13.01 -5.85
C ILE A 8 -17.06 11.65 -5.49
N ILE A 9 -16.62 10.61 -6.20
CA ILE A 9 -17.06 9.23 -5.96
C ILE A 9 -15.99 8.49 -5.16
N GLY A 10 -16.26 8.26 -3.88
CA GLY A 10 -15.40 7.55 -2.94
C GLY A 10 -14.68 8.47 -1.95
N PHE A 11 -14.57 8.00 -0.69
CA PHE A 11 -13.98 8.73 0.43
C PHE A 11 -12.46 8.48 0.59
N GLY A 12 -11.77 8.13 -0.50
CA GLY A 12 -10.33 7.88 -0.50
C GLY A 12 -9.50 9.12 -0.15
N LYS A 13 -8.17 8.94 0.02
CA LYS A 13 -7.27 10.01 0.47
C LYS A 13 -7.32 11.24 -0.44
N GLY A 14 -7.20 11.04 -1.76
CA GLY A 14 -7.27 12.12 -2.73
C GLY A 14 -8.65 12.77 -2.77
N GLY A 15 -9.71 11.97 -2.85
CA GLY A 15 -11.10 12.44 -2.97
C GLY A 15 -11.54 13.30 -1.78
N LYS A 16 -11.34 12.82 -0.54
CA LYS A 16 -11.73 13.60 0.65
C LYS A 16 -10.92 14.88 0.83
N THR A 17 -9.64 14.87 0.45
CA THR A 17 -8.80 16.07 0.52
C THR A 17 -9.20 17.08 -0.56
N LEU A 18 -9.55 16.61 -1.76
CA LEU A 18 -10.07 17.46 -2.83
C LEU A 18 -11.43 18.06 -2.46
N ALA A 19 -12.37 17.27 -1.92
CA ALA A 19 -13.68 17.77 -1.47
C ALA A 19 -13.54 18.95 -0.50
N LYS A 20 -12.73 18.77 0.55
CA LYS A 20 -12.47 19.81 1.54
C LYS A 20 -11.86 21.07 0.89
N PHE A 21 -10.89 20.88 0.01
CA PHE A 21 -10.20 21.97 -0.65
C PHE A 21 -11.14 22.79 -1.55
N LEU A 22 -11.99 22.12 -2.35
CA LEU A 22 -12.96 22.79 -3.23
C LEU A 22 -14.02 23.56 -2.43
N ALA A 23 -14.52 22.98 -1.33
CA ALA A 23 -15.45 23.66 -0.43
C ALA A 23 -14.86 24.92 0.21
N GLN A 24 -13.59 24.86 0.62
CA GLN A 24 -12.84 26.02 1.11
C GLN A 24 -12.63 27.11 0.05
N HIS A 25 -12.78 26.78 -1.24
CA HIS A 25 -12.79 27.74 -2.35
C HIS A 25 -14.22 28.17 -2.73
N GLY A 26 -15.20 27.94 -1.85
CA GLY A 26 -16.58 28.37 -2.02
C GLY A 26 -17.38 27.54 -3.01
N GLU A 27 -16.90 26.36 -3.41
CA GLU A 27 -17.59 25.52 -4.39
C GLU A 27 -18.45 24.45 -3.73
N GLN A 28 -19.62 24.18 -4.32
CA GLN A 28 -20.48 23.08 -3.91
C GLN A 28 -19.86 21.73 -4.30
N VAL A 29 -19.90 20.78 -3.38
CA VAL A 29 -19.35 19.42 -3.56
C VAL A 29 -20.33 18.37 -3.05
N LEU A 30 -20.66 17.42 -3.91
CA LEU A 30 -21.32 16.17 -3.53
C LEU A 30 -20.26 15.07 -3.40
N VAL A 31 -20.11 14.49 -2.21
CA VAL A 31 -19.24 13.34 -1.96
C VAL A 31 -20.11 12.10 -1.79
N ILE A 32 -19.95 11.13 -2.68
CA ILE A 32 -20.70 9.88 -2.66
C ILE A 32 -19.79 8.79 -2.07
N GLU A 33 -20.20 8.16 -0.98
CA GLU A 33 -19.50 7.02 -0.39
C GLU A 33 -20.46 5.85 -0.20
N LYS A 34 -20.02 4.66 -0.62
CA LYS A 34 -20.86 3.47 -0.59
C LYS A 34 -21.22 3.04 0.82
N SER A 35 -20.30 3.20 1.77
CA SER A 35 -20.49 2.67 3.13
C SER A 35 -20.10 3.69 4.20
N LYS A 36 -20.99 3.88 5.17
CA LYS A 36 -20.71 4.61 6.42
C LYS A 36 -19.49 4.07 7.15
N GLN A 37 -19.20 2.77 7.04
CA GLN A 37 -18.01 2.14 7.65
C GLN A 37 -16.71 2.48 6.92
N MET A 38 -16.79 3.18 5.79
CA MET A 38 -15.67 3.54 4.93
C MET A 38 -15.41 5.05 4.86
N TYR A 39 -16.03 5.88 5.71
CA TYR A 39 -15.63 7.29 5.81
C TYR A 39 -14.13 7.40 6.10
N GLY A 40 -13.43 8.15 5.25
CA GLY A 40 -11.97 8.25 5.25
C GLY A 40 -11.24 7.27 4.33
N GLY A 41 -11.95 6.30 3.73
CA GLY A 41 -11.47 5.36 2.72
C GLY A 41 -10.71 4.16 3.27
N THR A 42 -10.10 3.39 2.36
CA THR A 42 -9.37 2.14 2.69
C THR A 42 -8.29 2.32 3.76
N CYS A 43 -7.47 3.36 3.65
CA CYS A 43 -6.30 3.58 4.51
C CYS A 43 -6.68 3.67 6.01
N ILE A 44 -7.79 4.36 6.30
CA ILE A 44 -8.29 4.55 7.67
C ILE A 44 -8.92 3.26 8.21
N ASN A 45 -9.71 2.59 7.38
CA ASN A 45 -10.65 1.58 7.89
C ASN A 45 -10.12 0.15 7.80
N ILE A 46 -9.38 -0.20 6.74
CA ILE A 46 -9.10 -1.60 6.39
C ILE A 46 -7.70 -1.84 5.80
N ALA A 47 -6.78 -0.87 5.91
CA ALA A 47 -5.41 -1.02 5.40
C ALA A 47 -4.37 -0.39 6.32
N CYS A 48 -3.75 0.73 5.91
CA CYS A 48 -2.48 1.20 6.47
C CYS A 48 -2.52 1.47 7.98
N LEU A 49 -3.52 2.20 8.47
CA LEU A 49 -3.60 2.52 9.90
C LEU A 49 -3.91 1.30 10.78
N PRO A 50 -4.97 0.49 10.51
CA PRO A 50 -5.27 -0.66 11.33
C PRO A 50 -4.16 -1.73 11.30
N SER A 51 -3.57 -2.02 10.13
CA SER A 51 -2.47 -2.99 10.04
C SER A 51 -1.23 -2.55 10.83
N LYS A 52 -0.83 -1.28 10.72
CA LYS A 52 0.35 -0.75 11.43
C LYS A 52 0.10 -0.72 12.93
N ARG A 53 -1.13 -0.39 13.36
CA ARG A 53 -1.54 -0.49 14.76
C ARG A 53 -1.36 -1.91 15.30
N LEU A 54 -1.85 -2.91 14.58
CA LEU A 54 -1.74 -4.32 14.98
C LEU A 54 -0.27 -4.79 15.00
N ILE A 55 0.55 -4.42 14.03
CA ILE A 55 1.98 -4.77 14.00
C ILE A 55 2.71 -4.21 15.23
N ILE A 56 2.44 -2.95 15.58
CA ILE A 56 3.02 -2.31 16.77
C ILE A 56 2.56 -3.02 18.06
N GLU A 57 1.27 -3.32 18.17
CA GLU A 57 0.73 -4.00 19.36
C GLU A 57 1.29 -5.42 19.52
N ALA A 58 1.48 -6.15 18.42
CA ALA A 58 2.12 -7.46 18.44
C ALA A 58 3.56 -7.36 18.97
N ALA A 59 4.33 -6.37 18.51
CA ALA A 59 5.69 -6.12 18.98
C ALA A 59 5.77 -5.71 20.47
N HIS A 60 4.71 -5.07 20.99
CA HIS A 60 4.60 -4.72 22.42
C HIS A 60 4.11 -5.87 23.30
N GLY A 61 3.76 -7.02 22.73
CA GLY A 61 3.25 -8.18 23.48
C GLY A 61 1.80 -8.03 23.95
N THR A 62 1.03 -7.11 23.36
CA THR A 62 -0.42 -7.03 23.59
C THR A 62 -1.10 -8.30 23.06
N SER A 63 -2.13 -8.80 23.73
CA SER A 63 -2.92 -9.92 23.21
C SER A 63 -3.56 -9.56 21.86
N PHE A 64 -3.80 -10.54 21.00
CA PHE A 64 -4.41 -10.29 19.70
C PHE A 64 -5.80 -9.65 19.83
N GLU A 65 -6.61 -10.15 20.75
CA GLU A 65 -7.96 -9.67 21.01
C GLU A 65 -7.96 -8.21 21.50
N ASP A 66 -7.13 -7.87 22.48
CA ASP A 66 -7.01 -6.48 22.98
C ASP A 66 -6.47 -5.54 21.89
N ALA A 67 -5.53 -6.02 21.06
CA ALA A 67 -4.98 -5.25 19.95
C ALA A 67 -6.05 -4.95 18.87
N VAL A 68 -6.90 -5.94 18.54
CA VAL A 68 -8.03 -5.77 17.63
C VAL A 68 -9.05 -4.79 18.19
N ASP A 69 -9.38 -4.86 19.48
CA ASP A 69 -10.28 -3.92 20.13
C ASP A 69 -9.73 -2.49 20.13
N GLY A 70 -8.46 -2.32 20.49
CA GLY A 70 -7.78 -1.02 20.43
C GLY A 70 -7.74 -0.44 19.01
N LYS A 71 -7.48 -1.29 18.01
CA LYS A 71 -7.55 -0.93 16.58
C LYS A 71 -8.96 -0.51 16.18
N ASN A 72 -10.00 -1.21 16.63
CA ASN A 72 -11.40 -0.89 16.35
C ASN A 72 -11.80 0.47 16.91
N VAL A 73 -11.40 0.79 18.14
CA VAL A 73 -11.61 2.09 18.76
C VAL A 73 -10.94 3.20 17.95
N MET A 74 -9.65 3.04 17.63
CA MET A 74 -8.89 4.00 16.83
C MET A 74 -9.55 4.23 15.46
N THR A 75 -9.92 3.15 14.78
CA THR A 75 -10.55 3.21 13.45
C THR A 75 -11.89 3.94 13.52
N SER A 76 -12.71 3.65 14.53
CA SER A 76 -14.00 4.32 14.73
C SER A 76 -13.85 5.83 14.95
N GLN A 77 -12.92 6.24 15.81
CA GLN A 77 -12.64 7.65 16.07
C GLN A 77 -12.15 8.38 14.80
N LEU A 78 -11.21 7.76 14.07
CA LEU A 78 -10.70 8.35 12.84
C LEU A 78 -11.77 8.42 11.75
N ARG A 79 -12.60 7.39 11.61
CA ARG A 79 -13.72 7.37 10.68
C ARG A 79 -14.70 8.51 10.97
N GLN A 80 -15.10 8.66 12.24
CA GLN A 80 -15.96 9.76 12.68
C GLN A 80 -15.34 11.13 12.39
N LYS A 81 -14.05 11.30 12.69
CA LYS A 81 -13.32 12.54 12.40
C LYS A 81 -13.27 12.84 10.90
N ASN A 82 -13.07 11.84 10.04
CA ASN A 82 -13.04 12.02 8.58
C ASN A 82 -14.41 12.36 8.02
N TYR A 83 -15.49 11.79 8.56
CA TYR A 83 -16.84 12.19 8.22
C TYR A 83 -17.10 13.65 8.62
N GLN A 84 -16.85 14.00 9.87
CA GLN A 84 -17.05 15.36 10.40
C GLN A 84 -16.24 16.40 9.63
N MET A 85 -15.01 16.08 9.22
CA MET A 85 -14.16 16.98 8.42
C MET A 85 -14.85 17.47 7.13
N LEU A 86 -15.73 16.65 6.53
CA LEU A 86 -16.49 17.02 5.33
C LEU A 86 -17.90 17.47 5.67
N ALA A 87 -18.63 16.74 6.51
CA ALA A 87 -20.02 17.03 6.85
C ALA A 87 -20.21 18.32 7.67
N SER A 88 -19.14 18.89 8.23
CA SER A 88 -19.16 20.20 8.90
C SER A 88 -19.00 21.39 7.94
N GLU A 89 -18.81 21.16 6.65
CA GLU A 89 -18.67 22.23 5.65
C GLU A 89 -20.03 22.49 5.00
N ASP A 90 -20.50 23.74 5.05
CA ASP A 90 -21.82 24.12 4.51
C ASP A 90 -21.97 23.82 3.00
N ASN A 91 -20.86 23.79 2.26
CA ASN A 91 -20.82 23.55 0.82
C ASN A 91 -20.58 22.08 0.45
N ILE A 92 -20.54 21.16 1.41
CA ILE A 92 -20.36 19.73 1.15
C ILE A 92 -21.59 18.95 1.57
N THR A 93 -22.16 18.20 0.62
CA THR A 93 -23.11 17.14 0.91
C THR A 93 -22.39 15.80 0.86
N VAL A 94 -22.44 15.04 1.97
CA VAL A 94 -21.98 13.65 2.01
C VAL A 94 -23.20 12.75 1.82
N LEU A 95 -23.22 11.98 0.74
CA LEU A 95 -24.31 11.07 0.40
C LEU A 95 -23.83 9.63 0.47
N ASP A 96 -24.55 8.84 1.26
CA ASP A 96 -24.34 7.40 1.33
C ASP A 96 -25.05 6.69 0.18
N GLY A 97 -24.30 5.94 -0.62
CA GLY A 97 -24.88 5.15 -1.69
C GLY A 97 -23.87 4.68 -2.72
N THR A 98 -24.32 3.77 -3.58
CA THR A 98 -23.52 3.27 -4.70
C THR A 98 -23.77 4.14 -5.91
N ALA A 99 -22.70 4.72 -6.47
CA ALA A 99 -22.77 5.55 -7.67
C ALA A 99 -22.72 4.71 -8.94
N HIS A 100 -23.62 5.01 -9.88
CA HIS A 100 -23.73 4.39 -11.19
C HIS A 100 -23.76 5.49 -12.26
N PHE A 101 -22.86 5.44 -13.24
CA PHE A 101 -22.94 6.36 -14.37
C PHE A 101 -24.12 5.98 -15.27
N THR A 102 -24.93 6.97 -15.63
CA THR A 102 -26.03 6.86 -16.62
C THR A 102 -25.74 7.64 -17.90
N GLY A 103 -24.60 8.31 -17.94
CA GLY A 103 -24.10 9.14 -19.04
C GLY A 103 -22.80 9.80 -18.61
N ASN A 104 -22.10 10.49 -19.53
CA ASN A 104 -20.78 11.10 -19.27
C ASN A 104 -20.72 12.01 -18.02
N HIS A 105 -21.81 12.70 -17.71
CA HIS A 105 -21.91 13.65 -16.60
C HIS A 105 -23.10 13.39 -15.67
N THR A 106 -23.77 12.25 -15.80
CA THR A 106 -24.97 11.91 -15.01
C THR A 106 -24.72 10.66 -14.19
N ILE A 107 -25.02 10.76 -12.89
CA ILE A 107 -24.79 9.70 -11.92
C ILE A 107 -26.08 9.45 -11.14
N ASP A 108 -26.49 8.21 -11.09
CA ASP A 108 -27.51 7.73 -10.17
C ASP A 108 -26.82 7.20 -8.90
N VAL A 109 -27.35 7.58 -7.74
CA VAL A 109 -26.89 7.10 -6.45
C VAL A 109 -27.97 6.23 -5.84
N GLN A 110 -27.70 4.93 -5.76
CA GLN A 110 -28.56 3.99 -5.05
C GLN A 110 -28.23 4.05 -3.56
N THR A 111 -29.15 4.62 -2.77
CA THR A 111 -28.99 4.80 -1.33
C THR A 111 -29.27 3.49 -0.56
N PRO A 112 -28.78 3.35 0.69
CA PRO A 112 -29.00 2.14 1.49
C PRO A 112 -30.47 1.79 1.77
N ASP A 113 -31.37 2.77 1.73
CA ASP A 113 -32.82 2.59 1.90
C ASP A 113 -33.55 2.27 0.57
N GLY A 114 -32.81 2.07 -0.52
CA GLY A 114 -33.34 1.64 -1.81
C GLY A 114 -33.82 2.77 -2.72
N GLN A 115 -33.67 4.03 -2.33
CA GLN A 115 -33.96 5.17 -3.21
C GLN A 115 -32.87 5.31 -4.28
N THR A 116 -33.23 5.93 -5.40
CA THR A 116 -32.29 6.30 -6.46
C THR A 116 -32.36 7.81 -6.66
N LEU A 117 -31.24 8.49 -6.46
CA LEU A 117 -31.11 9.94 -6.60
C LEU A 117 -30.22 10.26 -7.80
N SER A 118 -30.73 11.03 -8.75
CA SER A 118 -30.01 11.36 -9.99
C SER A 118 -29.38 12.76 -9.94
N TYR A 119 -28.08 12.83 -10.20
CA TYR A 119 -27.28 14.05 -10.23
C TYR A 119 -26.61 14.27 -11.58
N LYS A 120 -26.48 15.53 -11.98
CA LYS A 120 -25.62 15.96 -13.08
C LYS A 120 -24.43 16.74 -12.53
N GLY A 121 -23.21 16.29 -12.80
CA GLY A 121 -21.97 16.92 -12.32
C GLY A 121 -21.29 17.76 -13.40
N GLU A 122 -20.94 19.01 -13.11
CA GLU A 122 -20.08 19.81 -14.01
C GLU A 122 -18.66 19.24 -14.07
N ARG A 123 -18.12 18.87 -12.91
CA ARG A 123 -16.87 18.12 -12.76
C ARG A 123 -17.07 16.86 -11.94
N ILE A 124 -16.46 15.76 -12.35
CA ILE A 124 -16.55 14.47 -11.66
C ILE A 124 -15.15 13.93 -11.35
N PHE A 125 -14.93 13.52 -10.10
CA PHE A 125 -13.66 12.97 -9.62
C PHE A 125 -13.88 11.56 -9.10
N ILE A 126 -13.38 10.56 -9.83
CA ILE A 126 -13.54 9.15 -9.47
C ILE A 126 -12.38 8.74 -8.55
N ASN A 127 -12.69 8.34 -7.31
CA ASN A 127 -11.73 7.89 -6.30
C ASN A 127 -12.19 6.64 -5.54
N THR A 128 -12.79 5.69 -6.26
CA THR A 128 -13.34 4.44 -5.70
C THR A 128 -12.29 3.45 -5.18
N GLY A 129 -11.00 3.69 -5.45
CA GLY A 129 -9.90 2.89 -4.93
C GLY A 129 -9.78 1.52 -5.59
N ALA A 130 -9.48 0.50 -4.78
CA ALA A 130 -9.22 -0.88 -5.23
C ALA A 130 -9.79 -1.92 -4.25
N THR A 131 -10.06 -3.12 -4.75
CA THR A 131 -10.53 -4.28 -3.97
C THR A 131 -9.51 -5.42 -4.00
N PRO A 132 -9.47 -6.30 -2.98
CA PRO A 132 -8.63 -7.49 -2.99
C PRO A 132 -8.96 -8.40 -4.18
N THR A 133 -7.93 -9.01 -4.77
CA THR A 133 -8.09 -10.04 -5.79
C THR A 133 -8.16 -11.41 -5.11
N ILE A 134 -9.17 -12.21 -5.45
CA ILE A 134 -9.26 -13.61 -5.03
C ILE A 134 -8.89 -14.46 -6.24
N PRO A 135 -7.81 -15.27 -6.17
CA PRO A 135 -7.39 -16.10 -7.30
C PRO A 135 -8.44 -17.17 -7.59
N ASP A 136 -8.47 -17.64 -8.82
CA ASP A 136 -9.40 -18.68 -9.25
C ASP A 136 -8.86 -20.07 -8.92
N ILE A 137 -8.90 -20.39 -7.63
CA ILE A 137 -8.49 -21.70 -7.09
C ILE A 137 -9.77 -22.49 -6.75
N PRO A 138 -9.92 -23.74 -7.23
CA PRO A 138 -11.08 -24.58 -6.90
C PRO A 138 -11.33 -24.65 -5.39
N GLY A 139 -12.57 -24.33 -4.98
CA GLY A 139 -13.02 -24.35 -3.58
C GLY A 139 -12.61 -23.15 -2.71
N LEU A 140 -11.70 -22.27 -3.17
CA LEU A 140 -11.23 -21.14 -2.36
C LEU A 140 -12.34 -20.12 -2.08
N LYS A 141 -13.08 -19.71 -3.13
CA LYS A 141 -14.11 -18.65 -3.01
C LYS A 141 -15.28 -19.05 -2.10
N ASP A 142 -15.58 -20.35 -2.04
CA ASP A 142 -16.68 -20.91 -1.25
C ASP A 142 -16.23 -21.34 0.16
N SER A 143 -14.93 -21.30 0.45
CA SER A 143 -14.37 -21.72 1.73
C SER A 143 -14.75 -20.75 2.85
N ARG A 144 -15.38 -21.26 3.92
CA ARG A 144 -15.67 -20.47 5.14
C ARG A 144 -14.43 -20.06 5.94
N PHE A 145 -13.27 -20.61 5.59
CA PHE A 145 -11.98 -20.28 6.20
C PHE A 145 -11.25 -19.15 5.48
N LEU A 146 -11.71 -18.77 4.28
CA LEU A 146 -11.15 -17.67 3.50
C LEU A 146 -11.35 -16.33 4.20
N MET A 147 -10.29 -15.53 4.21
CA MET A 147 -10.24 -14.15 4.61
C MET A 147 -9.50 -13.32 3.57
N ASN A 148 -9.95 -12.09 3.39
CA ASN A 148 -9.11 -11.03 2.84
C ASN A 148 -8.43 -10.24 3.97
N SER A 149 -7.63 -9.23 3.60
CA SER A 149 -6.91 -8.37 4.56
C SER A 149 -7.83 -7.68 5.58
N THR A 150 -9.05 -7.31 5.19
CA THR A 150 -10.03 -6.70 6.10
C THR A 150 -10.43 -7.70 7.19
N GLN A 151 -10.92 -8.87 6.77
CA GLN A 151 -11.39 -9.90 7.70
C GLN A 151 -10.27 -10.41 8.61
N ALA A 152 -9.04 -10.49 8.11
CA ALA A 152 -7.89 -10.92 8.91
C ALA A 152 -7.64 -10.01 10.12
N MET A 153 -7.79 -8.69 9.97
CA MET A 153 -7.60 -7.73 11.06
C MET A 153 -8.78 -7.62 12.03
N ASP A 154 -9.90 -8.27 11.71
CA ASP A 154 -11.15 -8.24 12.47
C ASP A 154 -11.51 -9.62 13.04
N GLN A 155 -10.56 -10.57 13.07
CA GLN A 155 -10.82 -11.87 13.68
C GLN A 155 -11.07 -11.73 15.18
N PRO A 156 -12.07 -12.44 15.72
CA PRO A 156 -12.39 -12.37 17.15
C PRO A 156 -11.38 -13.13 18.02
N LYS A 157 -10.57 -14.01 17.42
CA LYS A 157 -9.54 -14.81 18.07
C LYS A 157 -8.37 -15.00 17.13
N LEU A 158 -7.18 -15.14 17.69
CA LEU A 158 -5.98 -15.46 16.93
C LEU A 158 -6.12 -16.86 16.27
N PRO A 159 -6.02 -16.99 14.94
CA PRO A 159 -5.93 -18.30 14.30
C PRO A 159 -4.62 -18.98 14.72
N ARG A 160 -4.65 -20.27 15.09
CA ARG A 160 -3.43 -20.98 15.47
C ARG A 160 -2.61 -21.34 14.24
N GLU A 161 -3.27 -21.88 13.23
CA GLU A 161 -2.68 -22.22 11.93
C GLU A 161 -3.23 -21.28 10.86
N LEU A 162 -2.36 -20.47 10.26
CA LEU A 162 -2.71 -19.52 9.21
C LEU A 162 -1.93 -19.84 7.93
N VAL A 163 -2.66 -20.03 6.83
CA VAL A 163 -2.08 -20.07 5.48
C VAL A 163 -2.29 -18.74 4.79
N ILE A 164 -1.20 -18.13 4.28
CA ILE A 164 -1.25 -16.91 3.49
C ILE A 164 -0.95 -17.27 2.03
N ILE A 165 -1.88 -17.00 1.12
CA ILE A 165 -1.70 -17.17 -0.32
C ILE A 165 -1.20 -15.86 -0.91
N GLY A 166 0.06 -15.83 -1.33
CA GLY A 166 0.78 -14.69 -1.88
C GLY A 166 1.83 -14.13 -0.93
N GLY A 167 3.10 -14.28 -1.29
CA GLY A 167 4.30 -13.80 -0.61
C GLY A 167 4.77 -12.41 -1.05
N GLY A 168 3.85 -11.59 -1.58
CA GLY A 168 4.10 -10.17 -1.82
C GLY A 168 4.14 -9.35 -0.52
N TYR A 169 4.41 -8.05 -0.63
CA TYR A 169 4.58 -7.17 0.54
C TYR A 169 3.44 -7.22 1.56
N ILE A 170 2.17 -7.25 1.10
CA ILE A 170 1.01 -7.37 2.01
C ILE A 170 1.04 -8.71 2.75
N GLY A 171 1.31 -9.81 2.04
CA GLY A 171 1.41 -11.13 2.64
C GLY A 171 2.50 -11.20 3.71
N LEU A 172 3.65 -10.57 3.47
CA LEU A 172 4.74 -10.50 4.44
C LEU A 172 4.42 -9.60 5.65
N GLU A 173 3.74 -8.47 5.47
CA GLU A 173 3.27 -7.65 6.61
C GLU A 173 2.32 -8.46 7.51
N PHE A 174 1.40 -9.23 6.92
CA PHE A 174 0.49 -10.09 7.68
C PHE A 174 1.20 -11.32 8.28
N ALA A 175 2.18 -11.91 7.59
CA ALA A 175 2.99 -12.97 8.16
C ALA A 175 3.73 -12.48 9.41
N ASN A 176 4.34 -11.30 9.34
CA ASN A 176 4.98 -10.67 10.48
C ASN A 176 3.99 -10.45 11.64
N MET A 177 2.85 -9.82 11.35
CA MET A 177 1.81 -9.54 12.33
C MET A 177 1.34 -10.79 13.07
N PHE A 178 0.89 -11.82 12.33
CA PHE A 178 0.30 -13.01 12.94
C PHE A 178 1.34 -13.88 13.66
N THR A 179 2.56 -13.99 13.11
CA THR A 179 3.65 -14.68 13.81
C THR A 179 4.05 -13.96 15.10
N SER A 180 4.11 -12.63 15.11
CA SER A 180 4.37 -11.86 16.33
C SER A 180 3.29 -12.03 17.40
N PHE A 181 2.03 -12.23 17.02
CA PHE A 181 0.96 -12.58 17.97
C PHE A 181 0.99 -14.06 18.41
N GLY A 182 1.72 -14.93 17.71
CA GLY A 182 1.91 -16.34 18.06
C GLY A 182 1.24 -17.36 17.14
N SER A 183 0.71 -16.96 15.98
CA SER A 183 0.22 -17.91 14.97
C SER A 183 1.38 -18.66 14.29
N HIS A 184 1.15 -19.93 13.97
CA HIS A 184 1.95 -20.66 12.99
C HIS A 184 1.52 -20.24 11.59
N VAL A 185 2.44 -19.62 10.86
CA VAL A 185 2.17 -19.05 9.53
C VAL A 185 2.90 -19.85 8.46
N THR A 186 2.15 -20.26 7.44
CA THR A 186 2.70 -20.79 6.18
C THR A 186 2.33 -19.87 5.03
N VAL A 187 3.33 -19.33 4.34
CA VAL A 187 3.15 -18.52 3.13
C VAL A 187 3.30 -19.43 1.91
N LEU A 188 2.23 -19.54 1.13
CA LEU A 188 2.20 -20.23 -0.16
C LEU A 188 2.33 -19.20 -1.29
N ASP A 189 3.30 -19.38 -2.18
CA ASP A 189 3.44 -18.56 -3.37
C ASP A 189 3.70 -19.44 -4.61
N HIS A 190 3.04 -19.12 -5.71
CA HIS A 190 3.21 -19.83 -6.97
C HIS A 190 4.53 -19.46 -7.68
N HIS A 191 5.11 -18.31 -7.35
CA HIS A 191 6.43 -17.92 -7.80
C HIS A 191 7.51 -18.63 -7.00
N GLN A 192 8.59 -19.04 -7.68
CA GLN A 192 9.74 -19.66 -7.05
C GLN A 192 10.59 -18.66 -6.25
N THR A 193 10.58 -17.39 -6.66
CA THR A 193 11.36 -16.31 -6.03
C THR A 193 10.42 -15.35 -5.32
N LEU A 194 10.67 -15.15 -4.02
CA LEU A 194 10.00 -14.12 -3.23
C LEU A 194 10.73 -12.78 -3.39
N LEU A 195 9.98 -11.68 -3.28
CA LEU A 195 10.52 -10.32 -3.40
C LEU A 195 11.39 -10.11 -4.67
N PRO A 196 10.96 -10.55 -5.87
CA PRO A 196 11.83 -10.57 -7.07
C PRO A 196 12.27 -9.18 -7.56
N ARG A 197 11.63 -8.12 -7.06
CA ARG A 197 11.95 -6.71 -7.35
C ARG A 197 13.06 -6.15 -6.45
N GLU A 198 13.33 -6.79 -5.32
CA GLU A 198 14.41 -6.40 -4.43
C GLU A 198 15.75 -6.94 -4.95
N ASP A 199 16.85 -6.39 -4.42
CA ASP A 199 18.16 -7.00 -4.59
C ASP A 199 18.20 -8.38 -3.91
N ASP A 200 18.87 -9.35 -4.53
CA ASP A 200 18.83 -10.75 -4.09
C ASP A 200 19.37 -10.92 -2.66
N ASP A 201 20.39 -10.14 -2.27
CA ASP A 201 20.96 -10.14 -0.92
C ASP A 201 20.01 -9.58 0.14
N VAL A 202 19.17 -8.62 -0.24
CA VAL A 202 18.14 -8.05 0.64
C VAL A 202 16.97 -9.02 0.77
N ALA A 203 16.50 -9.59 -0.35
CA ALA A 203 15.42 -10.57 -0.35
C ALA A 203 15.77 -11.80 0.49
N GLU A 204 16.97 -12.35 0.32
CA GLU A 204 17.45 -13.49 1.10
C GLU A 204 17.45 -13.19 2.61
N MET A 205 17.96 -12.02 3.00
CA MET A 205 18.01 -11.62 4.41
C MET A 205 16.62 -11.43 5.02
N VAL A 206 15.69 -10.82 4.28
CA VAL A 206 14.30 -10.66 4.73
C VAL A 206 13.65 -12.03 4.94
N ILE A 207 13.75 -12.93 3.96
CA ILE A 207 13.14 -14.25 4.03
C ILE A 207 13.78 -15.11 5.12
N GLN A 208 15.10 -15.02 5.32
CA GLN A 208 15.77 -15.74 6.39
C GLN A 208 15.29 -15.25 7.77
N ASN A 209 15.15 -13.94 7.97
CA ASN A 209 14.61 -13.38 9.22
C ASN A 209 13.17 -13.87 9.51
N PHE A 210 12.34 -14.03 8.48
CA PHE A 210 11.02 -14.62 8.65
C PHE A 210 11.07 -16.11 9.05
N LYS A 211 11.97 -16.88 8.43
CA LYS A 211 12.17 -18.31 8.77
C LYS A 211 12.69 -18.49 10.19
N ASP A 212 13.63 -17.65 10.62
CA ASP A 212 14.17 -17.66 11.97
C ASP A 212 13.10 -17.33 13.02
N ASN A 213 12.09 -16.54 12.63
CA ASN A 213 10.89 -16.26 13.42
C ASN A 213 9.78 -17.32 13.28
N GLY A 214 10.03 -18.44 12.59
CA GLY A 214 9.11 -19.58 12.51
C GLY A 214 8.10 -19.55 11.36
N VAL A 215 8.21 -18.60 10.43
CA VAL A 215 7.36 -18.59 9.22
C VAL A 215 7.84 -19.64 8.24
N ARG A 216 6.91 -20.46 7.74
CA ARG A 216 7.18 -21.45 6.69
C ARG A 216 6.87 -20.84 5.33
N PHE A 217 7.70 -21.14 4.34
CA PHE A 217 7.49 -20.73 2.95
C PHE A 217 7.44 -21.96 2.06
N GLU A 218 6.36 -22.10 1.28
CA GLU A 218 6.25 -23.07 0.20
C GLU A 218 6.10 -22.27 -1.10
N VAL A 219 7.21 -22.19 -1.85
CA VAL A 219 7.33 -21.36 -3.05
C VAL A 219 7.39 -22.23 -4.30
N GLY A 220 6.95 -21.68 -5.44
CA GLY A 220 6.82 -22.44 -6.69
C GLY A 220 5.72 -23.50 -6.66
N GLY A 221 4.82 -23.44 -5.67
CA GLY A 221 3.77 -24.42 -5.47
C GLY A 221 2.48 -24.02 -6.17
N ASP A 222 1.92 -24.92 -6.97
CA ASP A 222 0.61 -24.72 -7.58
C ASP A 222 -0.49 -25.23 -6.66
N ILE A 223 -1.27 -24.32 -6.08
CA ILE A 223 -2.45 -24.70 -5.29
C ILE A 223 -3.50 -25.29 -6.23
N LYS A 224 -3.86 -26.56 -6.00
CA LYS A 224 -4.78 -27.31 -6.86
C LYS A 224 -6.22 -27.23 -6.38
N ALA A 225 -6.44 -27.32 -5.08
CA ALA A 225 -7.78 -27.28 -4.50
C ALA A 225 -7.76 -26.87 -3.03
N ILE A 226 -8.88 -26.31 -2.58
CA ILE A 226 -9.16 -26.04 -1.18
C ILE A 226 -10.43 -26.79 -0.80
N GLY A 227 -10.30 -27.68 0.18
CA GLY A 227 -11.41 -28.42 0.77
C GLY A 227 -11.60 -28.06 2.24
N GLU A 228 -12.43 -28.85 2.90
CA GLU A 228 -12.64 -28.82 4.34
C GLU A 228 -12.47 -30.21 4.91
N GLN A 229 -11.74 -30.33 6.01
CA GLN A 229 -11.59 -31.56 6.78
C GLN A 229 -11.42 -31.21 8.25
N ASP A 230 -12.11 -31.93 9.15
CA ASP A 230 -11.98 -31.79 10.60
C ASP A 230 -12.12 -30.34 11.11
N ASN A 231 -13.05 -29.58 10.52
CA ASN A 231 -13.29 -28.16 10.81
C ASN A 231 -12.07 -27.24 10.55
N GLN A 232 -11.20 -27.64 9.63
CA GLN A 232 -10.09 -26.86 9.10
C GLN A 232 -10.15 -26.79 7.58
N ALA A 233 -9.52 -25.77 7.00
CA ALA A 233 -9.27 -25.75 5.57
C ALA A 233 -8.22 -26.81 5.24
N ALA A 234 -8.47 -27.61 4.19
CA ALA A 234 -7.49 -28.52 3.62
C ALA A 234 -6.95 -27.92 2.32
N ILE A 235 -5.69 -27.48 2.30
CA ILE A 235 -5.07 -26.81 1.16
C ILE A 235 -4.14 -27.81 0.47
N THR A 236 -4.52 -28.26 -0.72
CA THR A 236 -3.73 -29.19 -1.53
C THR A 236 -2.97 -28.43 -2.62
N PHE A 237 -1.65 -28.60 -2.65
CA PHE A 237 -0.78 -27.98 -3.65
C PHE A 237 0.29 -28.96 -4.14
N ALA A 238 0.74 -28.77 -5.37
CA ALA A 238 1.86 -29.51 -5.94
C ALA A 238 3.15 -28.73 -5.68
N ARG A 239 4.15 -29.37 -5.09
CA ARG A 239 5.51 -28.82 -4.95
C ARG A 239 6.24 -28.82 -6.29
N THR A 240 7.41 -28.16 -6.33
CA THR A 240 8.26 -28.08 -7.53
C THR A 240 8.74 -29.45 -8.06
N ASP A 241 8.70 -30.49 -7.23
CA ASP A 241 8.99 -31.88 -7.60
C ASP A 241 7.74 -32.68 -8.04
N ASN A 242 6.62 -32.00 -8.27
CA ASN A 242 5.30 -32.55 -8.61
C ASN A 242 4.67 -33.46 -7.55
N ARG A 243 5.21 -33.50 -6.32
CA ARG A 243 4.51 -34.20 -5.23
C ARG A 243 3.39 -33.32 -4.69
N GLU A 244 2.20 -33.90 -4.64
CA GLU A 244 1.07 -33.28 -3.96
C GLU A 244 1.26 -33.36 -2.45
N THR A 245 0.95 -32.25 -1.78
CA THR A 245 0.96 -32.13 -0.33
C THR A 245 -0.30 -31.40 0.10
N THR A 246 -0.89 -31.84 1.20
CA THR A 246 -2.02 -31.17 1.84
C THR A 246 -1.58 -30.66 3.20
N ILE A 247 -1.86 -29.38 3.46
CA ILE A 247 -1.70 -28.76 4.78
C ILE A 247 -3.07 -28.30 5.30
N PHE A 248 -3.20 -28.21 6.62
CA PHE A 248 -4.43 -27.81 7.28
C PHE A 248 -4.27 -26.46 7.96
N ALA A 249 -5.31 -25.64 7.94
CA ALA A 249 -5.28 -24.31 8.55
C ALA A 249 -6.64 -23.92 9.13
N ASP A 250 -6.62 -23.15 10.22
CA ASP A 250 -7.83 -22.56 10.81
C ASP A 250 -8.38 -21.44 9.92
N LYS A 251 -7.49 -20.74 9.22
CA LYS A 251 -7.83 -19.66 8.29
C LYS A 251 -6.89 -19.62 7.10
N ILE A 252 -7.42 -19.10 5.99
CA ILE A 252 -6.66 -18.79 4.78
C ILE A 252 -6.76 -17.29 4.54
N LEU A 253 -5.63 -16.58 4.45
CA LEU A 253 -5.58 -15.19 4.02
C LEU A 253 -5.11 -15.12 2.56
N VAL A 254 -5.90 -14.48 1.70
CA VAL A 254 -5.46 -14.15 0.33
C VAL A 254 -4.83 -12.77 0.28
N ALA A 255 -3.58 -12.71 -0.19
CA ALA A 255 -2.77 -11.51 -0.36
C ALA A 255 -2.16 -11.38 -1.78
N THR A 256 -2.89 -11.83 -2.80
CA THR A 256 -2.44 -11.88 -4.21
C THR A 256 -2.59 -10.56 -4.98
N GLY A 257 -2.64 -9.43 -4.27
CA GLY A 257 -2.76 -8.09 -4.84
C GLY A 257 -4.19 -7.57 -4.92
N ARG A 258 -4.34 -6.39 -5.54
CA ARG A 258 -5.60 -5.62 -5.56
C ARG A 258 -5.89 -5.10 -6.96
N LYS A 259 -7.17 -5.03 -7.31
CA LYS A 259 -7.66 -4.52 -8.60
C LYS A 259 -8.47 -3.24 -8.43
N PRO A 260 -8.46 -2.31 -9.41
CA PRO A 260 -9.30 -1.13 -9.42
C PRO A 260 -10.78 -1.42 -9.15
N ALA A 261 -11.43 -0.57 -8.36
CA ALA A 261 -12.82 -0.72 -7.96
C ALA A 261 -13.77 0.00 -8.94
N THR A 262 -13.91 -0.53 -10.15
CA THR A 262 -14.74 0.08 -11.23
C THR A 262 -16.03 -0.67 -11.52
N ALA A 263 -16.19 -1.90 -11.03
CA ALA A 263 -17.26 -2.81 -11.41
C ALA A 263 -18.69 -2.29 -11.14
N ALA A 264 -18.88 -1.47 -10.11
CA ALA A 264 -20.19 -0.93 -9.75
C ALA A 264 -20.52 0.42 -10.42
N LEU A 265 -19.59 1.00 -11.18
CA LEU A 265 -19.74 2.35 -11.71
C LEU A 265 -20.51 2.42 -13.03
N ASP A 266 -20.80 1.30 -13.67
CA ASP A 266 -21.47 1.26 -14.98
C ASP A 266 -20.82 2.13 -16.06
N LEU A 267 -19.47 2.11 -16.12
CA LEU A 267 -18.68 2.92 -17.05
C LEU A 267 -19.00 2.67 -18.53
N GLN A 268 -19.64 1.54 -18.87
CA GLN A 268 -20.15 1.25 -20.22
C GLN A 268 -21.19 2.27 -20.71
N ASN A 269 -21.81 3.03 -19.80
CA ASN A 269 -22.75 4.11 -20.13
C ASN A 269 -22.02 5.45 -20.42
N THR A 270 -20.70 5.45 -20.50
CA THR A 270 -19.86 6.64 -20.70
C THR A 270 -18.81 6.38 -21.77
N ASP A 271 -18.15 7.46 -22.22
CA ASP A 271 -16.97 7.36 -23.10
C ASP A 271 -15.66 7.14 -22.32
N ILE A 272 -15.71 6.84 -21.00
CA ILE A 272 -14.54 6.62 -20.15
C ILE A 272 -13.84 5.32 -20.56
N LYS A 273 -12.57 5.43 -20.98
CA LYS A 273 -11.75 4.28 -21.35
C LYS A 273 -11.24 3.52 -20.12
N VAL A 274 -11.39 2.20 -20.15
CA VAL A 274 -10.94 1.28 -19.11
C VAL A 274 -9.87 0.33 -19.68
N ALA A 275 -8.76 0.17 -18.98
CA ALA A 275 -7.70 -0.76 -19.34
C ALA A 275 -8.09 -2.21 -19.04
N LYS A 276 -7.36 -3.18 -19.62
CA LYS A 276 -7.65 -4.63 -19.44
C LYS A 276 -7.70 -5.09 -17.98
N ASN A 277 -6.96 -4.44 -17.09
CA ASN A 277 -6.93 -4.75 -15.66
C ASN A 277 -8.04 -4.03 -14.86
N GLY A 278 -8.98 -3.37 -15.54
CA GLY A 278 -10.10 -2.63 -14.92
C GLY A 278 -9.77 -1.21 -14.48
N ALA A 279 -8.54 -0.72 -14.69
CA ALA A 279 -8.14 0.64 -14.35
C ALA A 279 -8.76 1.67 -15.30
N ILE A 280 -9.13 2.84 -14.79
CA ILE A 280 -9.52 3.98 -15.63
C ILE A 280 -8.26 4.55 -16.28
N VAL A 281 -8.27 4.65 -17.62
CA VAL A 281 -7.16 5.24 -18.36
C VAL A 281 -7.20 6.75 -18.17
N VAL A 282 -6.07 7.32 -17.77
CA VAL A 282 -5.91 8.76 -17.58
C VAL A 282 -4.68 9.31 -18.28
N ASP A 283 -4.71 10.61 -18.60
CA ASP A 283 -3.54 11.35 -19.03
C ASP A 283 -2.63 11.75 -17.84
N ASP A 284 -1.59 12.53 -18.13
CA ASP A 284 -0.58 12.97 -17.17
C ASP A 284 -1.08 14.05 -16.18
N LEU A 285 -2.29 14.59 -16.42
CA LEU A 285 -3.03 15.52 -15.55
C LEU A 285 -4.21 14.83 -14.85
N LEU A 286 -4.33 13.49 -14.99
CA LEU A 286 -5.36 12.65 -14.39
C LEU A 286 -6.75 12.76 -15.05
N HIS A 287 -6.86 13.36 -16.23
CA HIS A 287 -8.10 13.38 -17.00
C HIS A 287 -8.42 12.01 -17.58
N THR A 288 -9.70 11.66 -17.56
CA THR A 288 -10.21 10.53 -18.34
C THR A 288 -10.42 10.94 -19.80
N SER A 289 -10.96 10.03 -20.63
CA SER A 289 -11.38 10.37 -22.00
C SER A 289 -12.64 11.25 -22.08
N VAL A 290 -13.33 11.48 -20.97
CA VAL A 290 -14.47 12.40 -20.89
C VAL A 290 -13.98 13.75 -20.33
N PRO A 291 -14.23 14.88 -21.01
CA PRO A 291 -13.88 16.21 -20.50
C PRO A 291 -14.48 16.47 -19.12
N ASN A 292 -13.75 17.16 -18.24
CA ASN A 292 -14.19 17.45 -16.88
C ASN A 292 -14.51 16.20 -16.02
N VAL A 293 -13.93 15.05 -16.36
CA VAL A 293 -13.94 13.85 -15.52
C VAL A 293 -12.52 13.39 -15.28
N TRP A 294 -12.15 13.22 -14.01
CA TRP A 294 -10.84 12.77 -13.56
C TRP A 294 -10.94 11.43 -12.82
N ALA A 295 -9.83 10.69 -12.76
CA ALA A 295 -9.71 9.51 -11.91
C ALA A 295 -8.40 9.54 -11.11
N ILE A 296 -8.49 9.35 -9.79
CA ILE A 296 -7.37 9.50 -8.85
C ILE A 296 -7.24 8.33 -7.88
N GLY A 297 -6.03 8.12 -7.35
CA GLY A 297 -5.71 7.01 -6.45
C GLY A 297 -5.66 5.66 -7.18
N ASP A 298 -6.04 4.60 -6.48
CA ASP A 298 -5.82 3.23 -6.97
C ASP A 298 -6.69 2.87 -8.19
N VAL A 299 -7.80 3.60 -8.43
CA VAL A 299 -8.76 3.30 -9.52
C VAL A 299 -8.18 3.53 -10.91
N LYS A 300 -7.22 4.45 -11.05
CA LYS A 300 -6.48 4.70 -12.31
C LYS A 300 -5.28 3.75 -12.51
N GLY A 301 -5.06 2.82 -11.58
CA GLY A 301 -3.87 1.97 -11.56
C GLY A 301 -2.58 2.72 -11.19
N GLY A 302 -1.45 2.14 -11.58
CA GLY A 302 -0.12 2.58 -11.14
C GLY A 302 0.17 2.19 -9.67
N PRO A 303 1.12 2.86 -9.00
CA PRO A 303 1.47 2.57 -7.61
C PRO A 303 0.30 2.82 -6.65
N GLN A 304 -0.11 1.79 -5.91
CA GLN A 304 -1.27 1.81 -5.01
C GLN A 304 -0.88 2.26 -3.59
N PHE A 305 -0.54 3.54 -3.45
CA PHE A 305 -0.12 4.12 -2.19
C PHE A 305 -0.97 5.31 -1.76
N THR A 306 -1.22 5.42 -0.46
CA THR A 306 -2.01 6.53 0.11
C THR A 306 -1.41 7.89 -0.23
N TYR A 307 -0.08 8.01 -0.18
CA TYR A 307 0.63 9.25 -0.51
C TYR A 307 0.63 9.56 -2.02
N ILE A 308 0.47 8.56 -2.89
CA ILE A 308 0.25 8.76 -4.33
C ILE A 308 -1.14 9.34 -4.59
N SER A 309 -2.19 8.82 -3.93
CA SER A 309 -3.53 9.41 -4.03
C SER A 309 -3.59 10.84 -3.48
N LEU A 310 -2.82 11.15 -2.42
CA LEU A 310 -2.67 12.53 -1.94
C LEU A 310 -1.97 13.41 -2.97
N ASP A 311 -0.97 12.89 -3.66
CA ASP A 311 -0.26 13.63 -4.68
C ASP A 311 -1.11 13.83 -5.96
N ASP A 312 -2.00 12.89 -6.28
CA ASP A 312 -2.99 13.07 -7.36
C ASP A 312 -3.89 14.28 -7.09
N PHE A 313 -4.32 14.45 -5.83
CA PHE A 313 -5.01 15.67 -5.40
C PHE A 313 -4.18 16.93 -5.65
N ARG A 314 -2.86 16.90 -5.38
CA ARG A 314 -1.99 18.07 -5.58
C ARG A 314 -1.86 18.46 -7.05
N ILE A 315 -1.91 17.50 -7.97
CA ILE A 315 -1.93 17.76 -9.41
C ILE A 315 -3.22 18.49 -9.78
N ILE A 316 -4.38 17.95 -9.39
CA ILE A 316 -5.68 18.56 -9.68
C ILE A 316 -5.81 19.96 -9.04
N LYS A 317 -5.31 20.12 -7.81
CA LYS A 317 -5.27 21.43 -7.15
C LYS A 317 -4.49 22.45 -7.99
N GLU A 318 -3.30 22.09 -8.46
CA GLU A 318 -2.43 22.98 -9.26
C GLU A 318 -3.02 23.28 -10.63
N GLU A 319 -3.72 22.30 -11.22
CA GLU A 319 -4.45 22.47 -12.47
C GLU A 319 -5.62 23.44 -12.35
N LEU A 320 -6.43 23.31 -11.28
CA LEU A 320 -7.65 24.09 -11.13
C LEU A 320 -7.39 25.52 -10.60
N PHE A 321 -6.40 25.69 -9.72
CA PHE A 321 -6.18 26.95 -8.98
C PHE A 321 -4.73 27.44 -8.98
N GLY A 322 -3.81 26.72 -9.63
CA GLY A 322 -2.38 27.03 -9.67
C GLY A 322 -1.85 27.35 -11.06
N ASN A 323 -0.56 27.09 -11.27
CA ASN A 323 0.16 27.37 -12.51
C ASN A 323 0.05 26.24 -13.56
N LYS A 324 -0.62 25.12 -13.23
CA LYS A 324 -0.88 23.98 -14.13
C LYS A 324 0.37 23.24 -14.62
N GLU A 325 1.48 23.32 -13.89
CA GLU A 325 2.75 22.69 -14.30
C GLU A 325 2.94 21.28 -13.73
N ARG A 326 2.28 20.94 -12.61
CA ARG A 326 2.49 19.66 -11.92
C ARG A 326 1.82 18.50 -12.67
N ARG A 327 2.57 17.43 -12.91
CA ARG A 327 2.15 16.23 -13.66
C ARG A 327 2.45 14.93 -12.91
N VAL A 328 1.85 13.84 -13.35
CA VAL A 328 2.18 12.49 -12.85
C VAL A 328 3.64 12.13 -13.21
N SER A 329 4.12 12.54 -14.38
CA SER A 329 5.50 12.36 -14.84
C SER A 329 6.57 12.99 -13.93
N ASP A 330 6.20 13.97 -13.11
CA ASP A 330 7.12 14.66 -12.20
C ASP A 330 7.44 13.84 -10.94
N ARG A 331 6.81 12.67 -10.78
CA ARG A 331 7.02 11.74 -9.65
C ARG A 331 8.30 10.92 -9.83
N LEU A 332 9.44 11.62 -9.90
CA LEU A 332 10.75 11.00 -10.11
C LEU A 332 11.26 10.23 -8.89
N VAL A 333 10.88 10.66 -7.68
CA VAL A 333 11.38 10.12 -6.41
C VAL A 333 10.20 9.77 -5.51
N VAL A 334 9.75 8.52 -5.60
CA VAL A 334 8.67 7.96 -4.78
C VAL A 334 9.25 6.85 -3.92
N PRO A 335 9.33 7.01 -2.58
CA PRO A 335 9.76 5.94 -1.70
C PRO A 335 8.65 4.90 -1.52
N THR A 336 9.03 3.67 -1.18
CA THR A 336 8.15 2.60 -0.73
C THR A 336 8.61 2.08 0.62
N ASN A 337 7.68 1.53 1.41
CA ASN A 337 8.01 0.88 2.67
C ASN A 337 7.14 -0.35 2.89
N VAL A 338 7.79 -1.43 3.30
CA VAL A 338 7.15 -2.66 3.80
C VAL A 338 7.34 -2.66 5.32
N PHE A 339 6.23 -2.64 6.05
CA PHE A 339 6.21 -2.55 7.51
C PHE A 339 6.34 -3.95 8.14
N ILE A 340 7.45 -4.61 7.82
CA ILE A 340 7.91 -5.85 8.46
C ILE A 340 8.95 -5.52 9.55
N GLU A 341 9.44 -6.52 10.26
CA GLU A 341 10.35 -6.33 11.40
C GLU A 341 11.74 -6.98 11.15
N PRO A 342 12.83 -6.20 10.94
CA PRO A 342 12.88 -4.73 10.82
C PRO A 342 12.24 -4.22 9.52
N SER A 343 12.02 -2.90 9.39
CA SER A 343 11.31 -2.34 8.24
C SER A 343 12.19 -2.32 6.97
N LEU A 344 11.57 -2.55 5.81
CA LEU A 344 12.21 -2.49 4.49
C LEU A 344 11.70 -1.27 3.72
N ALA A 345 12.53 -0.24 3.60
CA ALA A 345 12.26 0.97 2.83
C ALA A 345 13.12 1.02 1.57
N GLN A 346 12.59 1.61 0.50
CA GLN A 346 13.30 1.75 -0.77
C GLN A 346 12.93 3.04 -1.49
N VAL A 347 13.86 3.59 -2.27
CA VAL A 347 13.61 4.67 -3.23
C VAL A 347 14.59 4.57 -4.40
N GLY A 348 14.15 4.95 -5.60
CA GLY A 348 15.01 4.94 -6.80
C GLY A 348 15.35 3.53 -7.27
N LEU A 349 16.55 3.37 -7.83
CA LEU A 349 16.99 2.10 -8.41
C LEU A 349 17.49 1.11 -7.35
N THR A 350 17.18 -0.16 -7.53
CA THR A 350 17.94 -1.25 -6.88
C THR A 350 19.28 -1.48 -7.57
N GLU A 351 20.21 -2.20 -6.94
CA GLU A 351 21.47 -2.54 -7.59
C GLU A 351 21.25 -3.41 -8.83
N LYS A 352 20.35 -4.38 -8.71
CA LYS A 352 19.89 -5.27 -9.79
C LYS A 352 19.33 -4.49 -10.97
N GLU A 353 18.53 -3.45 -10.71
CA GLU A 353 18.01 -2.56 -11.76
C GLU A 353 19.13 -1.72 -12.40
N ALA A 354 20.03 -1.15 -11.59
CA ALA A 354 21.16 -0.37 -12.09
C ALA A 354 22.08 -1.21 -12.99
N GLN A 355 22.37 -2.45 -12.58
CA GLN A 355 23.14 -3.42 -13.37
C GLN A 355 22.42 -3.78 -14.68
N LYS A 356 21.12 -4.10 -14.62
CA LYS A 356 20.30 -4.41 -15.81
C LYS A 356 20.25 -3.24 -16.80
N GLN A 357 20.28 -2.00 -16.30
CA GLN A 357 20.30 -0.79 -17.13
C GLN A 357 21.72 -0.42 -17.61
N GLY A 358 22.77 -1.15 -17.21
CA GLY A 358 24.16 -0.81 -17.53
C GLY A 358 24.62 0.52 -16.91
N LYS A 359 23.94 0.99 -15.85
CA LYS A 359 24.24 2.27 -15.22
C LYS A 359 25.46 2.13 -14.30
N LYS A 360 26.43 3.02 -14.43
CA LYS A 360 27.57 3.09 -13.50
C LYS A 360 27.11 3.65 -12.16
N TYR A 361 27.58 3.05 -11.07
CA TYR A 361 27.27 3.48 -9.71
C TYR A 361 28.43 3.16 -8.75
N LEU A 362 28.57 3.99 -7.72
CA LEU A 362 29.25 3.65 -6.47
C LEU A 362 28.23 2.97 -5.55
N LEU A 363 28.61 1.85 -4.95
CA LEU A 363 27.79 1.13 -3.98
C LEU A 363 28.27 1.48 -2.58
N PHE A 364 27.39 2.01 -1.73
CA PHE A 364 27.62 2.13 -0.30
C PHE A 364 26.78 1.09 0.43
N LYS A 365 27.40 0.35 1.35
CA LYS A 365 26.73 -0.73 2.08
C LYS A 365 27.20 -0.77 3.53
N MET A 366 26.27 -0.86 4.48
CA MET A 366 26.57 -0.97 5.90
C MET A 366 25.63 -1.98 6.56
N PRO A 367 26.15 -2.99 7.28
CA PRO A 367 25.30 -3.88 8.08
C PRO A 367 24.69 -3.11 9.26
N ALA A 368 23.42 -3.38 9.59
CA ALA A 368 22.75 -2.72 10.72
C ALA A 368 23.47 -2.96 12.06
N ALA A 369 24.13 -4.11 12.22
CA ALA A 369 24.94 -4.45 13.40
C ALA A 369 26.13 -3.50 13.68
N ALA A 370 26.55 -2.71 12.70
CA ALA A 370 27.57 -1.67 12.86
C ALA A 370 27.01 -0.36 13.46
N ILE A 371 25.69 -0.19 13.48
CA ILE A 371 25.03 1.03 13.97
C ILE A 371 24.82 0.90 15.49
N PRO A 372 25.40 1.77 16.34
CA PRO A 372 25.23 1.68 17.79
C PRO A 372 23.75 1.73 18.24
N LYS A 373 22.94 2.58 17.60
CA LYS A 373 21.50 2.66 17.88
C LYS A 373 20.75 1.34 17.62
N ALA A 374 21.16 0.54 16.63
CA ALA A 374 20.56 -0.78 16.37
C ALA A 374 20.73 -1.73 17.58
N ARG A 375 21.88 -1.64 18.28
CA ARG A 375 22.12 -2.38 19.53
C ARG A 375 21.25 -1.87 20.68
N VAL A 376 21.03 -0.56 20.77
CA VAL A 376 20.12 0.04 21.76
C VAL A 376 18.69 -0.45 21.54
N LEU A 377 18.25 -0.57 20.29
CA LEU A 377 16.95 -1.13 19.91
C LEU A 377 16.89 -2.66 20.04
N LYS A 378 18.02 -3.32 20.32
CA LYS A 378 18.15 -4.79 20.38
C LYS A 378 17.76 -5.50 19.08
N ASP A 379 17.84 -4.81 17.95
CA ASP A 379 17.64 -5.37 16.63
C ASP A 379 18.78 -4.94 15.71
N THR A 380 19.69 -5.88 15.44
CA THR A 380 20.89 -5.66 14.62
C THR A 380 20.78 -6.31 13.25
N ARG A 381 19.59 -6.82 12.91
CA ARG A 381 19.31 -7.45 11.62
C ARG A 381 19.22 -6.38 10.54
N GLY A 382 19.61 -6.75 9.32
CA GLY A 382 19.45 -5.89 8.16
C GLY A 382 20.72 -5.16 7.72
N LEU A 383 20.53 -4.23 6.76
CA LEU A 383 21.58 -3.44 6.14
C LEU A 383 21.03 -2.15 5.53
N LEU A 384 21.91 -1.18 5.33
CA LEU A 384 21.67 0.01 4.52
C LEU A 384 22.47 -0.15 3.22
N LYS A 385 21.82 0.08 2.08
CA LYS A 385 22.40 0.03 0.73
C LYS A 385 22.05 1.29 -0.03
N VAL A 386 23.03 2.00 -0.56
CA VAL A 386 22.81 3.24 -1.33
C VAL A 386 23.67 3.24 -2.58
N LEU A 387 23.05 3.62 -3.71
CA LEU A 387 23.69 3.78 -5.00
C LEU A 387 23.89 5.26 -5.30
N VAL A 388 25.11 5.62 -5.69
CA VAL A 388 25.48 6.98 -6.05
C VAL A 388 26.02 7.00 -7.47
N ASP A 389 25.62 7.98 -8.26
CA ASP A 389 26.23 8.23 -9.58
C ASP A 389 27.65 8.82 -9.40
N PRO A 390 28.71 8.15 -9.89
CA PRO A 390 30.09 8.61 -9.71
C PRO A 390 30.41 9.93 -10.43
N GLN A 391 29.61 10.34 -11.43
CA GLN A 391 29.86 11.58 -12.17
C GLN A 391 29.26 12.79 -11.45
N THR A 392 28.08 12.61 -10.85
CA THR A 392 27.30 13.71 -10.27
C THR A 392 27.33 13.73 -8.74
N ASN A 393 27.81 12.66 -8.10
CA ASN A 393 27.71 12.42 -6.66
C ASN A 393 26.26 12.41 -6.13
N LEU A 394 25.26 12.28 -7.01
CA LEU A 394 23.86 12.23 -6.61
C LEU A 394 23.46 10.79 -6.28
N ILE A 395 22.61 10.65 -5.26
CA ILE A 395 21.98 9.37 -4.93
C ILE A 395 20.99 9.03 -6.04
N ILE A 396 21.10 7.80 -6.57
CA ILE A 396 20.22 7.28 -7.63
C ILE A 396 19.30 6.16 -7.14
N GLY A 397 19.56 5.62 -5.96
CA GLY A 397 18.75 4.59 -5.35
C GLY A 397 19.21 4.25 -3.93
N ALA A 398 18.30 3.78 -3.10
CA ALA A 398 18.59 3.31 -1.75
C ALA A 398 17.60 2.24 -1.32
N THR A 399 18.11 1.20 -0.65
CA THR A 399 17.36 0.14 0.00
C THR A 399 17.82 0.05 1.45
N LEU A 400 16.92 0.30 2.38
CA LEU A 400 17.19 0.34 3.81
C LEU A 400 16.36 -0.75 4.47
N TYR A 401 17.03 -1.78 4.98
CA TYR A 401 16.41 -2.83 5.78
C TYR A 401 16.93 -2.72 7.20
N VAL A 402 16.24 -1.96 8.04
CA VAL A 402 16.67 -1.62 9.42
C VAL A 402 15.49 -1.07 10.21
N GLN A 403 15.59 -1.08 11.54
CA GLN A 403 14.66 -0.34 12.39
C GLN A 403 14.56 1.13 11.97
N GLU A 404 13.36 1.70 12.01
CA GLU A 404 13.08 3.10 11.64
C GLU A 404 13.36 3.45 10.16
N ALA A 405 13.58 2.46 9.26
CA ALA A 405 13.82 2.69 7.83
C ALA A 405 12.73 3.55 7.16
N GLN A 406 11.47 3.37 7.56
CA GLN A 406 10.30 4.12 7.08
C GLN A 406 10.40 5.63 7.33
N GLU A 407 11.17 6.05 8.34
CA GLU A 407 11.39 7.45 8.66
C GLU A 407 12.63 7.97 7.92
N ILE A 408 13.77 7.27 8.05
CA ILE A 408 15.05 7.76 7.55
C ILE A 408 15.15 7.77 6.02
N ILE A 409 14.36 6.95 5.31
CA ILE A 409 14.27 6.97 3.84
C ILE A 409 13.82 8.36 3.33
N ASN A 410 13.02 9.10 4.10
CA ASN A 410 12.52 10.41 3.71
C ASN A 410 13.65 11.46 3.63
N MET A 411 14.75 11.29 4.37
CA MET A 411 15.94 12.13 4.24
C MET A 411 16.65 11.90 2.91
N ILE A 412 16.76 10.64 2.47
CA ILE A 412 17.31 10.29 1.15
C ILE A 412 16.41 10.84 0.05
N VAL A 413 15.09 10.69 0.18
CA VAL A 413 14.12 11.26 -0.77
C VAL A 413 14.30 12.77 -0.91
N LEU A 414 14.47 13.48 0.22
CA LEU A 414 14.70 14.92 0.20
C LEU A 414 16.01 15.27 -0.53
N ALA A 415 17.10 14.57 -0.22
CA ALA A 415 18.39 14.77 -0.87
C ALA A 415 18.30 14.52 -2.39
N MET A 416 17.65 13.44 -2.82
CA MET A 416 17.43 13.13 -4.24
C MET A 416 16.60 14.21 -4.94
N ARG A 417 15.49 14.65 -4.33
CA ARG A 417 14.62 15.69 -4.91
C ARG A 417 15.31 17.05 -5.01
N ALA A 418 16.11 17.41 -4.00
CA ALA A 418 16.88 18.64 -3.97
C ALA A 418 18.19 18.54 -4.78
N LYS A 419 18.50 17.38 -5.38
CA LYS A 419 19.74 17.10 -6.10
C LYS A 419 20.98 17.44 -5.27
N LEU A 420 20.95 17.06 -3.99
CA LEU A 420 22.08 17.24 -3.08
C LEU A 420 23.10 16.11 -3.29
N PRO A 421 24.40 16.43 -3.31
CA PRO A 421 25.44 15.41 -3.35
C PRO A 421 25.41 14.56 -2.07
N TYR A 422 25.72 13.27 -2.17
CA TYR A 422 25.61 12.32 -1.05
C TYR A 422 26.45 12.74 0.17
N GLN A 423 27.53 13.50 -0.06
CA GLN A 423 28.39 14.05 1.00
C GLN A 423 27.63 14.96 1.96
N MET A 424 26.53 15.60 1.53
CA MET A 424 25.66 16.36 2.43
C MET A 424 25.06 15.47 3.52
N LEU A 425 24.69 14.22 3.19
CA LEU A 425 24.22 13.25 4.18
C LEU A 425 25.38 12.65 4.99
N ARG A 426 26.61 12.63 4.45
CA ARG A 426 27.81 12.13 5.16
C ARG A 426 28.33 13.12 6.21
N ASP A 427 28.24 14.42 5.93
CA ASP A 427 28.97 15.45 6.68
C ASP A 427 28.06 16.30 7.58
N GLN A 428 26.73 16.10 7.53
CA GLN A 428 25.82 16.86 8.38
C GLN A 428 25.87 16.40 9.85
N ILE A 429 25.45 17.29 10.74
CA ILE A 429 25.34 16.99 12.17
C ILE A 429 24.01 16.26 12.42
N TYR A 430 24.10 15.00 12.85
CA TYR A 430 22.96 14.22 13.33
C TYR A 430 22.89 14.26 14.85
N THR A 431 21.70 14.05 15.39
CA THR A 431 21.52 13.77 16.81
C THR A 431 22.00 12.36 17.14
N HIS A 432 22.54 12.18 18.34
CA HIS A 432 23.11 10.91 18.82
C HIS A 432 22.42 10.46 20.13
N PRO A 433 22.05 9.17 20.29
CA PRO A 433 22.12 8.09 19.31
C PRO A 433 20.85 7.96 18.44
N THR A 434 21.01 7.82 17.12
CA THR A 434 19.90 7.62 16.15
C THR A 434 20.26 6.60 15.06
N ILE A 435 19.27 6.10 14.29
CA ILE A 435 19.56 5.28 13.11
C ILE A 435 20.05 6.16 11.96
N SER A 436 19.52 7.38 11.82
CA SER A 436 19.87 8.30 10.74
C SER A 436 21.33 8.76 10.77
N GLU A 437 21.96 8.86 11.94
CA GLU A 437 23.40 9.20 12.02
C GLU A 437 24.30 8.16 11.34
N ALA A 438 23.81 6.95 11.09
CA ALA A 438 24.54 5.94 10.32
C ALA A 438 24.90 6.41 8.90
N PHE A 439 24.23 7.42 8.36
CA PHE A 439 24.60 8.03 7.08
C PHE A 439 26.00 8.65 7.12
N ASN A 440 26.47 9.16 8.27
CA ASN A 440 27.85 9.64 8.42
C ASN A 440 28.87 8.54 8.14
N ASP A 441 28.61 7.32 8.60
CA ASP A 441 29.52 6.18 8.43
C ASP A 441 29.29 5.43 7.12
N LEU A 442 28.04 5.26 6.71
CA LEU A 442 27.64 4.56 5.48
C LEU A 442 28.33 5.17 4.25
N PHE A 443 28.42 6.50 4.19
CA PHE A 443 28.96 7.23 3.05
C PHE A 443 30.47 7.50 3.13
N LYS A 444 31.21 6.90 4.08
CA LYS A 444 32.67 7.11 4.21
C LYS A 444 33.43 6.57 3.02
N GLN A 445 33.15 5.33 2.63
CA GLN A 445 33.83 4.65 1.54
C GLN A 445 32.85 3.73 0.79
N PRO A 446 32.83 3.77 -0.55
CA PRO A 446 32.07 2.80 -1.31
C PRO A 446 32.68 1.40 -1.16
N VAL A 447 31.88 0.37 -1.38
CA VAL A 447 32.32 -1.02 -1.46
C VAL A 447 33.24 -1.17 -2.66
N ASP A 448 34.47 -1.65 -2.43
CA ASP A 448 35.38 -2.02 -3.50
C ASP A 448 34.75 -3.14 -4.33
N LYS A 449 34.47 -2.86 -5.62
CA LYS A 449 34.21 -3.93 -6.58
C LYS A 449 35.54 -4.64 -6.78
N LYS A 450 35.77 -5.75 -6.08
CA LYS A 450 36.75 -6.72 -6.57
C LYS A 450 36.26 -7.16 -7.96
N GLU A 451 37.04 -6.81 -8.98
CA GLU A 451 36.83 -7.18 -10.38
C GLU A 451 36.67 -8.69 -10.57
#